data_AF-A0A7W5M3S9-F1
#
_entry.id   AF-A0A7W5M3S9-F1
#
_cell.length_a   1.000
_cell.length_b   1.000
_cell.length_c   1.000
_cell.angle_alpha   90.00
_cell.angle_beta   90.00
_cell.angle_gamma   90.00
#
_symmetry.space_group_name_H-M   'P 1'
#
loop_
_entity.id
_entity.type
_entity.pdbx_description
1 polymer ?
#
loop_
_entity_poly.entity_id
_entity_poly.type
_entity_poly.pdbx_seq_one_letter_code
_entity_poly.pdbx_strand_id
1 'polypeptide(L)'
;MLHRRFHFAKSFGTMAILAIACTLSPNARAETVVRKESGTKVPMISRATMDAMKRSVAVRFILPGNLKDAGSVKLQFRVKLGKDGNILGTPEADASGGSEATRKTIRDAAFRAIVRAAPFTMLPKDKYDGWKEVIFNFDASDLNP
;
A
#
# COMPACT_ATOMS: atom_id res chain seq x y z
N MET A 1 -73.14 27.73 19.04
CA MET A 1 -73.00 26.36 18.49
C MET A 1 -71.90 25.69 19.31
N LEU A 2 -72.31 25.02 20.40
CA LEU A 2 -72.22 23.56 20.61
C LEU A 2 -70.77 23.09 20.87
N HIS A 3 -70.36 22.52 22.00
CA HIS A 3 -70.96 22.23 23.30
C HIS A 3 -69.80 21.88 24.27
N ARG A 4 -70.00 22.19 25.56
CA ARG A 4 -69.54 21.53 26.81
C ARG A 4 -68.43 20.45 26.74
N ARG A 5 -67.36 20.59 27.54
CA ARG A 5 -67.12 20.08 28.93
C ARG A 5 -66.72 18.59 29.04
N PHE A 6 -66.05 18.31 30.16
CA PHE A 6 -65.79 17.04 30.86
C PHE A 6 -64.46 16.37 30.46
N HIS A 7 -63.39 16.42 31.26
CA HIS A 7 -63.15 15.81 32.60
C HIS A 7 -63.21 14.27 32.59
N PHE A 8 -62.19 13.65 33.22
CA PHE A 8 -62.24 12.31 33.84
C PHE A 8 -62.15 11.13 32.84
N ALA A 9 -61.50 9.99 33.05
CA ALA A 9 -60.89 9.30 34.18
C ALA A 9 -59.99 8.17 33.59
N LYS A 10 -58.84 7.86 34.21
CA LYS A 10 -58.64 6.69 35.11
C LYS A 10 -58.72 5.31 34.42
N SER A 11 -57.52 4.75 34.19
CA SER A 11 -57.09 3.37 34.50
C SER A 11 -58.17 2.28 34.53
N PHE A 12 -58.03 1.26 33.68
CA PHE A 12 -58.27 -0.14 34.05
C PHE A 12 -57.32 -1.03 33.27
N GLY A 13 -56.46 -1.73 34.01
CA GLY A 13 -55.65 -2.81 33.46
C GLY A 13 -56.48 -4.09 33.30
N THR A 14 -56.07 -4.91 32.34
CA THR A 14 -56.31 -6.34 32.35
C THR A 14 -55.17 -7.05 31.63
N MET A 15 -54.78 -8.15 32.25
CA MET A 15 -53.67 -9.04 31.97
C MET A 15 -53.91 -9.94 30.75
N ALA A 16 -52.77 -10.37 30.20
CA ALA A 16 -52.47 -11.72 29.72
C ALA A 16 -52.51 -12.05 28.20
N ILE A 17 -51.29 -12.20 27.68
CA ILE A 17 -50.70 -13.35 26.95
C ILE A 17 -51.33 -13.74 25.60
N LEU A 18 -50.58 -13.53 24.51
CA LEU A 18 -50.21 -14.64 23.62
C LEU A 18 -48.92 -14.33 22.84
N ALA A 19 -48.00 -15.28 22.90
CA ALA A 19 -46.68 -15.24 22.28
C ALA A 19 -46.76 -15.16 20.75
N ILE A 20 -46.05 -14.20 20.17
CA ILE A 20 -45.53 -14.31 18.81
C ILE A 20 -44.03 -14.08 18.91
N ALA A 21 -43.29 -15.17 18.75
CA ALA A 21 -41.86 -15.20 18.62
C ALA A 21 -41.43 -14.36 17.41
N CYS A 22 -40.99 -13.14 17.65
CA CYS A 22 -40.10 -12.42 16.75
C CYS A 22 -38.69 -12.56 17.33
N THR A 23 -37.99 -13.59 16.88
CA THR A 23 -36.54 -13.75 17.04
C THR A 23 -35.83 -12.63 16.28
N LEU A 24 -35.79 -11.43 16.85
CA LEU A 24 -34.74 -10.47 16.54
C LEU A 24 -33.61 -10.73 17.54
N SER A 25 -32.54 -11.35 17.04
CA SER A 25 -31.27 -11.46 17.73
C SER A 25 -30.77 -10.06 18.13
N PRO A 26 -30.62 -9.74 19.42
CA PRO A 26 -29.80 -8.62 19.84
C PRO A 26 -28.39 -9.17 20.03
N ASN A 27 -27.55 -9.11 19.00
CA ASN A 27 -26.13 -9.37 19.20
C ASN A 27 -25.51 -8.14 19.88
N ALA A 28 -25.78 -8.01 21.17
CA ALA A 28 -25.02 -7.18 22.07
C ALA A 28 -23.67 -7.87 22.30
N ARG A 29 -22.66 -7.47 21.51
CA ARG A 29 -21.27 -7.52 21.96
C ARG A 29 -20.81 -6.10 22.22
N ALA A 30 -20.87 -5.73 23.50
CA ALA A 30 -20.03 -4.69 24.04
C ALA A 30 -18.58 -5.18 23.92
N GLU A 31 -17.89 -4.77 22.86
CA GLU A 31 -16.44 -4.82 22.80
C GLU A 31 -15.99 -3.43 22.36
N THR A 32 -15.74 -2.56 23.34
CA THR A 32 -14.89 -1.39 23.16
C THR A 32 -13.46 -1.86 22.94
N VAL A 33 -13.20 -2.43 21.75
CA VAL A 33 -11.84 -2.58 21.26
C VAL A 33 -11.38 -1.18 20.87
N VAL A 34 -10.81 -0.46 21.83
CA VAL A 34 -9.79 0.54 21.53
C VAL A 34 -8.64 -0.22 20.88
N ARG A 35 -8.77 -0.48 19.58
CA ARG A 35 -7.64 -0.90 18.76
C ARG A 35 -6.78 0.33 18.61
N LYS A 36 -5.88 0.54 19.57
CA LYS A 36 -4.68 1.34 19.36
C LYS A 36 -3.81 0.57 18.37
N GLU A 37 -4.24 0.52 17.12
CA GLU A 37 -3.31 0.42 16.01
C GLU A 37 -2.60 1.75 15.94
N SER A 38 -1.57 1.89 16.76
CA SER A 38 -0.37 2.57 16.32
C SER A 38 0.24 1.75 15.19
N GLY A 39 -0.47 1.70 14.06
CA GLY A 39 0.18 1.56 12.77
C GLY A 39 1.07 2.79 12.68
N THR A 40 2.38 2.59 12.82
CA THR A 40 3.37 3.59 12.49
C THR A 40 2.99 4.13 11.13
N LYS A 41 2.41 5.34 11.11
CA LYS A 41 2.15 6.10 9.90
C LYS A 41 3.51 6.43 9.33
N VAL A 42 4.04 5.47 8.57
CA VAL A 42 5.26 5.59 7.81
C VAL A 42 5.12 6.91 7.04
N PRO A 43 5.98 7.90 7.29
CA PRO A 43 5.81 9.21 6.69
C PRO A 43 5.83 9.06 5.16
N MET A 44 4.66 9.14 4.52
CA MET A 44 4.55 8.93 3.08
C MET A 44 5.27 10.05 2.35
N ILE A 45 6.24 9.69 1.51
CA ILE A 45 6.80 10.62 0.53
C ILE A 45 5.78 10.88 -0.58
N SER A 46 5.87 12.06 -1.21
CA SER A 46 4.91 12.46 -2.23
C SER A 46 4.96 11.57 -3.47
N ARG A 47 3.84 11.44 -4.20
CA ARG A 47 3.79 10.74 -5.49
C ARG A 47 4.81 11.28 -6.49
N ALA A 48 4.96 12.61 -6.56
CA ALA A 48 5.94 13.25 -7.44
C ALA A 48 7.38 12.85 -7.09
N THR A 49 7.71 12.71 -5.80
CA THR A 49 9.01 12.23 -5.32
C THR A 49 9.26 10.77 -5.74
N MET A 50 8.26 9.89 -5.55
CA MET A 50 8.33 8.49 -6.00
C MET A 50 8.54 8.41 -7.51
N ASP A 51 7.80 9.21 -8.29
CA ASP A 51 7.92 9.22 -9.74
C ASP A 51 9.28 9.76 -10.19
N ALA A 52 9.82 10.79 -9.52
CA ALA A 52 11.17 11.30 -9.80
C ALA A 52 12.25 10.25 -9.51
N MET A 53 12.10 9.47 -8.43
CA MET A 53 13.00 8.39 -8.10
C MET A 53 12.92 7.26 -9.14
N LYS A 54 11.72 6.81 -9.50
CA LYS A 54 11.52 5.80 -10.55
C LYS A 54 12.12 6.24 -11.88
N ARG A 55 11.86 7.49 -12.30
CA ARG A 55 12.44 8.07 -13.52
C ARG A 55 13.96 8.09 -13.48
N SER A 56 14.55 8.44 -12.34
CA SER A 56 16.01 8.47 -12.18
C SER A 56 16.65 7.11 -12.41
N VAL A 57 15.99 6.02 -11.98
CA VAL A 57 16.44 4.66 -12.26
C VAL A 57 16.14 4.27 -13.71
N ALA A 58 14.91 4.51 -14.20
CA ALA A 58 14.46 4.10 -15.53
C ALA A 58 15.34 4.69 -16.65
N VAL A 59 15.71 5.98 -16.58
CA VAL A 59 16.56 6.63 -17.60
C VAL A 59 17.99 6.03 -17.65
N ARG A 60 18.43 5.34 -16.60
CA ARG A 60 19.73 4.66 -16.52
C ARG A 60 19.64 3.17 -16.81
N PHE A 61 18.43 2.66 -17.00
CA PHE A 61 18.16 1.26 -17.26
C PHE A 61 18.36 0.99 -18.75
N ILE A 62 19.54 0.46 -19.09
CA ILE A 62 19.90 0.10 -20.46
C ILE A 62 19.90 -1.41 -20.61
N LEU A 63 19.00 -1.92 -21.46
CA LEU A 63 18.91 -3.33 -21.83
C LEU A 63 19.67 -3.59 -23.14
N PRO A 64 20.39 -4.73 -23.25
CA PRO A 64 20.83 -5.23 -24.55
C PRO A 64 19.64 -5.43 -25.48
N GLY A 65 19.81 -5.09 -26.76
CA GLY A 65 18.81 -5.42 -27.78
C GLY A 65 18.63 -6.93 -27.93
N ASN A 66 17.49 -7.33 -28.50
CA ASN A 66 17.18 -8.72 -28.90
C ASN A 66 17.16 -9.76 -27.76
N LEU A 67 16.86 -9.34 -26.53
CA LEU A 67 16.63 -10.27 -25.43
C LEU A 67 15.30 -11.02 -25.62
N LYS A 68 15.38 -12.32 -25.94
CA LYS A 68 14.21 -13.19 -26.02
C LYS A 68 13.48 -13.23 -24.68
N ASP A 69 12.15 -13.17 -24.76
CA ASP A 69 11.23 -13.22 -23.63
C ASP A 69 11.41 -12.09 -22.60
N ALA A 70 12.12 -11.02 -22.95
CA ALA A 70 12.37 -9.89 -22.05
C ALA A 70 11.07 -9.30 -21.50
N GLY A 71 10.04 -9.12 -22.33
CA GLY A 71 8.74 -8.59 -21.90
C GLY A 71 8.00 -9.46 -20.87
N SER A 72 8.40 -10.72 -20.66
CA SER A 72 7.80 -11.54 -19.60
C SER A 72 8.49 -11.38 -18.24
N VAL A 73 9.63 -10.68 -18.18
CA VAL A 73 10.45 -10.58 -16.98
C VAL A 73 9.94 -9.48 -16.05
N LYS A 74 9.70 -9.87 -14.80
CA LYS A 74 9.34 -8.97 -13.70
C LYS A 74 10.42 -9.00 -12.64
N LEU A 75 10.80 -7.83 -12.15
CA LEU A 75 11.87 -7.64 -11.17
C LEU A 75 11.36 -6.86 -9.97
N GLN A 76 11.80 -7.28 -8.78
CA GLN A 76 11.64 -6.52 -7.55
C GLN A 76 13.00 -6.31 -6.91
N PHE A 77 13.36 -5.07 -6.63
CA PHE A 77 14.58 -4.71 -5.90
C PHE A 77 14.24 -4.06 -4.58
N ARG A 78 14.83 -4.55 -3.49
CA ARG A 78 14.79 -3.93 -2.17
C ARG A 78 16.10 -3.21 -1.92
N VAL A 79 16.03 -1.90 -1.73
CA VAL A 79 17.19 -1.02 -1.60
C VAL A 79 17.12 -0.31 -0.25
N LYS A 80 18.19 -0.45 0.55
CA LYS A 80 18.36 0.31 1.79
C LYS A 80 19.12 1.59 1.48
N LEU A 81 18.66 2.73 2.01
CA LEU A 81 19.21 4.05 1.74
C LEU A 81 19.64 4.74 3.03
N GLY A 82 20.75 5.47 2.97
CA GLY A 82 21.19 6.39 4.02
C GLY A 82 20.44 7.71 3.97
N LYS A 83 20.52 8.53 5.03
CA LYS A 83 19.87 9.86 5.09
C LYS A 83 20.37 10.85 4.02
N ASP A 84 21.52 10.57 3.44
CA ASP A 84 22.13 11.29 2.32
C ASP A 84 21.65 10.79 0.95
N GLY A 85 20.83 9.73 0.91
CA GLY A 85 20.33 9.10 -0.30
C GLY A 85 21.30 8.10 -0.94
N ASN A 86 22.43 7.79 -0.30
CA ASN A 86 23.34 6.74 -0.76
C ASN A 86 22.77 5.35 -0.49
N ILE A 87 23.14 4.39 -1.32
CA ILE A 87 22.76 2.98 -1.12
C ILE A 87 23.60 2.40 0.02
N LEU A 88 22.94 1.71 0.93
CA LEU A 88 23.56 0.97 2.02
C LEU A 88 23.59 -0.52 1.69
N GLY A 89 24.79 -1.08 1.62
CA GLY A 89 24.98 -2.49 1.29
C GLY A 89 24.60 -2.83 -0.15
N THR A 90 24.24 -4.09 -0.37
CA THR A 90 23.87 -4.61 -1.70
C THR A 90 22.35 -4.68 -1.83
N PRO A 91 21.75 -4.05 -2.85
CA PRO A 91 20.35 -4.28 -3.20
C PRO A 91 19.99 -5.76 -3.32
N GLU A 92 18.91 -6.17 -2.68
CA GLU A 92 18.34 -7.52 -2.81
C GLU A 92 17.39 -7.54 -4.02
N ALA A 93 17.39 -8.64 -4.78
CA ALA A 93 16.68 -8.71 -6.05
C ALA A 93 15.97 -10.05 -6.28
N ASP A 94 14.66 -9.98 -6.53
CA ASP A 94 13.84 -11.08 -6.98
C ASP A 94 13.47 -10.90 -8.46
N ALA A 95 13.44 -12.01 -9.20
CA ALA A 95 13.14 -12.01 -10.63
C ALA A 95 12.29 -13.22 -11.02
N SER A 96 11.28 -13.02 -11.86
CA SER A 96 10.45 -14.09 -12.43
C SER A 96 10.18 -13.87 -13.92
N GLY A 97 9.65 -14.90 -14.59
CA GLY A 97 9.41 -14.88 -16.05
C GLY A 97 10.66 -15.11 -16.90
N GLY A 98 10.50 -15.24 -18.22
CA GLY A 98 11.57 -15.42 -19.20
C GLY A 98 12.52 -16.62 -18.96
N SER A 99 13.58 -16.69 -19.76
CA SER A 99 14.68 -17.62 -19.51
C SER A 99 15.55 -17.15 -18.34
N GLU A 100 16.27 -18.07 -17.70
CA GLU A 100 17.22 -17.70 -16.62
C GLU A 100 18.30 -16.72 -17.11
N ALA A 101 18.82 -16.94 -18.32
CA ALA A 101 19.81 -16.07 -18.94
C ALA A 101 19.26 -14.65 -19.18
N THR A 102 18.02 -14.56 -19.67
CA THR A 102 17.31 -13.28 -19.84
C THR A 102 17.14 -12.59 -18.49
N ARG A 103 16.59 -13.30 -17.48
CA ARG A 103 16.40 -12.74 -16.13
C ARG A 103 17.69 -12.22 -15.53
N LYS A 104 18.79 -12.98 -15.63
CA LYS A 104 20.10 -12.58 -15.13
C LYS A 104 20.56 -11.29 -15.80
N THR A 105 20.46 -11.21 -17.12
CA THR A 105 20.88 -10.03 -17.89
C THR A 105 20.08 -8.78 -17.50
N ILE A 106 18.76 -8.90 -17.38
CA ILE A 106 17.88 -7.78 -17.01
C ILE A 106 18.11 -7.38 -15.54
N ARG A 107 18.31 -8.35 -14.63
CA ARG A 107 18.69 -8.08 -13.23
C ARG A 107 20.00 -7.29 -13.13
N ASP A 108 21.02 -7.72 -13.86
CA ASP A 108 22.33 -7.06 -13.87
C ASP A 108 22.21 -5.62 -14.42
N ALA A 109 21.36 -5.40 -15.43
CA ALA A 109 21.06 -4.07 -15.95
C ALA A 109 20.32 -3.18 -14.94
N ALA A 110 19.28 -3.70 -14.27
CA ALA A 110 18.53 -3.00 -13.23
C ALA A 110 19.42 -2.59 -12.06
N PHE A 111 20.28 -3.51 -11.59
CA PHE A 111 21.22 -3.24 -10.52
C PHE A 111 22.16 -2.07 -10.86
N ARG A 112 22.74 -2.07 -12.07
CA ARG A 112 23.57 -0.95 -12.55
C ARG A 112 22.79 0.36 -12.60
N ALA A 113 21.53 0.33 -13.01
CA ALA A 113 20.68 1.51 -13.08
C ALA A 113 20.43 2.11 -11.69
N ILE A 114 20.12 1.27 -10.70
CA ILE A 114 19.90 1.67 -9.30
C ILE A 114 21.17 2.28 -8.72
N VAL A 115 22.32 1.60 -8.88
CA VAL A 115 23.61 2.10 -8.37
C VAL A 115 23.99 3.44 -9.00
N ARG A 116 23.77 3.61 -10.31
CA ARG A 116 24.04 4.88 -11.02
C ARG A 116 23.04 6.00 -10.71
N ALA A 117 21.87 5.67 -10.18
CA ALA A 117 20.85 6.65 -9.79
C ALA A 117 21.13 7.24 -8.40
N ALA A 118 21.92 6.56 -7.59
CA ALA A 118 22.36 7.08 -6.30
C ALA A 118 23.41 8.21 -6.49
N PRO A 119 23.45 9.20 -5.58
CA PRO A 119 22.57 9.36 -4.42
C PRO A 119 21.16 9.89 -4.78
N PHE A 120 20.14 9.41 -4.08
CA PHE A 120 18.75 9.85 -4.24
C PHE A 120 18.46 11.16 -3.48
N THR A 121 19.05 12.26 -3.94
CA THR A 121 19.02 13.57 -3.26
C THR A 121 17.63 14.25 -3.22
N MET A 122 16.68 13.78 -4.03
CA MET A 122 15.31 14.32 -4.08
C MET A 122 14.43 13.90 -2.88
N LEU A 123 14.95 13.06 -1.97
CA LEU A 123 14.21 12.51 -0.85
C LEU A 123 14.16 13.49 0.33
N PRO A 124 12.96 13.76 0.90
CA PRO A 124 12.83 14.67 2.04
C PRO A 124 13.42 14.05 3.32
N LYS A 125 14.46 14.68 3.87
CA LYS A 125 15.21 14.19 5.04
C LYS A 125 14.36 14.02 6.30
N ASP A 126 13.34 14.85 6.48
CA ASP A 126 12.38 14.79 7.59
C ASP A 126 11.44 13.57 7.52
N LYS A 127 11.41 12.86 6.38
CA LYS A 127 10.60 11.66 6.15
C LYS A 127 11.42 10.37 6.07
N TYR A 128 12.66 10.37 6.58
CA TYR A 128 13.61 9.27 6.42
C TYR A 128 13.03 7.88 6.73
N ASP A 129 12.26 7.74 7.80
CA ASP A 129 11.65 6.44 8.15
C ASP A 129 10.71 5.88 7.08
N GLY A 130 10.19 6.73 6.18
CA GLY A 130 9.34 6.31 5.06
C GLY A 130 10.05 5.96 3.77
N TRP A 131 11.37 6.13 3.69
CA TRP A 131 12.13 5.83 2.49
C TRP A 131 13.53 5.23 2.75
N LYS A 132 13.92 5.02 4.01
CA LYS A 132 15.16 4.29 4.37
C LYS A 132 15.25 2.89 3.73
N GLU A 133 14.11 2.33 3.35
CA GLU A 133 14.01 1.12 2.55
C GLU A 133 12.98 1.34 1.44
N VAL A 134 13.38 1.13 0.19
CA VAL A 134 12.54 1.33 -0.99
C VAL A 134 12.47 0.04 -1.78
N ILE A 135 11.28 -0.29 -2.26
CA ILE A 135 11.05 -1.41 -3.18
C ILE A 135 10.77 -0.86 -4.57
N PHE A 136 11.65 -1.18 -5.52
CA PHE A 136 11.46 -0.90 -6.93
C PHE A 136 10.86 -2.13 -7.61
N ASN A 137 9.78 -1.93 -8.37
CA ASN A 137 9.21 -2.97 -9.22
C ASN A 137 9.41 -2.53 -10.67
N PHE A 138 10.00 -3.41 -11.49
CA PHE A 138 10.20 -3.20 -12.91
C PHE A 138 9.53 -4.33 -13.68
N ASP A 139 8.71 -3.95 -14.67
CA ASP A 139 8.33 -4.84 -15.75
C ASP A 139 9.24 -4.50 -16.94
N ALA A 140 9.93 -5.51 -17.49
CA ALA A 140 10.83 -5.26 -18.62
C ALA A 140 10.08 -4.83 -19.89
N SER A 141 8.77 -5.08 -19.98
CA SER A 141 7.92 -4.52 -21.04
C SER A 141 7.83 -2.99 -20.98
N ASP A 142 7.92 -2.39 -19.79
CA ASP A 142 7.79 -0.94 -19.62
C ASP A 142 9.06 -0.18 -20.09
N LEU A 143 10.15 -0.89 -20.38
CA LEU A 143 11.47 -0.33 -20.69
C LEU A 143 11.76 -0.23 -22.19
N ASN A 144 10.92 -0.83 -23.03
CA ASN A 144 11.10 -0.84 -24.48
C ASN A 144 9.83 -0.30 -25.18
N PRO A 145 9.74 1.02 -25.46
CA PRO A 145 8.66 1.55 -26.29
C PRO A 145 8.72 1.03 -27.73
#